data_AF-A0A0N7F208-F1
#
_entry.id   AF-A0A0N7F208-F1
#
_cell.length_a   1.000
_cell.length_b   1.000
_cell.length_c   1.000
_cell.angle_alpha   90.00
_cell.angle_beta   90.00
_cell.angle_gamma   90.00
#
_symmetry.space_group_name_H-M   'P 1'
#
loop_
_entity.id
_entity.type
_entity.pdbx_description
1 polymer ?
#
loop_
_entity_poly.entity_id
_entity_poly.type
_entity_poly.pdbx_seq_one_letter_code
_entity_poly.pdbx_strand_id
1 'polypeptide(L)'
;MPRFPSSNARTRTQPSSSPSLSHSALPPPPRKRLWASSPYVRSTGSDMDQRIRAEVLASQASFLRCMSNERESERFAQKWEGTRQRVLAAMESNELSLDTLRICRAIVGRISIVSSTLGDCQAATFAIEARMVSETQDYLKSNSNPVSPCPPQIPNRQRPPPSAPNDLLLAPYRRWFLDHFAFPYLTAADK
;
A
#
# COMPACT_ATOMS: atom_id res chain seq x y z
N MET A 1 27.19 -38.48 -12.45
CA MET A 1 25.71 -38.56 -12.49
C MET A 1 25.29 -40.01 -12.67
N PRO A 2 24.59 -40.61 -11.71
CA PRO A 2 23.78 -41.81 -11.95
C PRO A 2 22.29 -41.44 -11.95
N ARG A 3 21.60 -41.71 -13.06
CA ARG A 3 20.14 -41.69 -13.17
C ARG A 3 19.60 -43.09 -12.87
N PHE A 4 18.59 -43.20 -12.02
CA PHE A 4 17.71 -44.37 -11.95
C PHE A 4 16.23 -43.93 -11.82
N PRO A 5 15.29 -44.77 -12.26
CA PRO A 5 14.05 -44.35 -12.92
C PRO A 5 12.82 -44.28 -12.01
N SER A 6 11.76 -43.72 -12.59
CA SER A 6 10.43 -43.49 -12.04
C SER A 6 9.74 -44.75 -11.48
N SER A 7 9.14 -44.62 -10.30
CA SER A 7 8.12 -45.54 -9.81
C SER A 7 6.85 -44.76 -9.46
N ASN A 8 5.85 -44.88 -10.35
CA ASN A 8 4.47 -44.54 -10.06
C ASN A 8 3.88 -45.64 -9.16
N ALA A 9 3.97 -45.46 -7.84
CA ALA A 9 3.25 -46.30 -6.88
C ALA A 9 1.88 -45.66 -6.58
N ARG A 10 0.89 -46.12 -7.34
CA ARG A 10 -0.53 -45.78 -7.23
C ARG A 10 -1.13 -46.51 -6.03
N THR A 11 -1.04 -45.95 -4.82
CA THR A 11 -1.67 -46.56 -3.63
C THR A 11 -3.07 -46.00 -3.42
N ARG A 12 -4.04 -46.71 -4.01
CA ARG A 12 -5.48 -46.55 -3.82
C ARG A 12 -5.87 -47.12 -2.46
N THR A 13 -6.12 -46.27 -1.46
CA THR A 13 -6.73 -46.70 -0.19
C THR A 13 -8.25 -46.73 -0.32
N GLN A 14 -8.84 -47.89 -0.06
CA GLN A 14 -10.29 -48.08 0.04
C GLN A 14 -10.83 -47.50 1.35
N PRO A 15 -12.04 -46.91 1.36
CA PRO A 15 -12.77 -46.71 2.60
C PRO A 15 -13.43 -48.01 3.07
N SER A 16 -13.06 -48.43 4.28
CA SER A 16 -13.69 -49.49 5.06
C SER A 16 -15.17 -49.20 5.29
N SER A 17 -16.01 -50.19 4.97
CA SER A 17 -17.45 -50.20 5.27
C SER A 17 -17.66 -50.52 6.74
N SER A 18 -18.29 -49.62 7.50
CA SER A 18 -18.76 -49.91 8.85
C SER A 18 -20.24 -50.33 8.83
N PRO A 19 -20.64 -51.32 9.64
CA PRO A 19 -21.96 -51.93 9.55
C PRO A 19 -23.05 -51.12 10.25
N SER A 20 -24.23 -51.20 9.68
CA SER A 20 -25.51 -50.68 10.15
C SER A 20 -25.94 -51.34 11.47
N LEU A 21 -26.03 -50.52 12.53
CA LEU A 21 -26.74 -50.87 13.76
C LEU A 21 -28.06 -50.10 13.82
N SER A 22 -29.15 -50.85 13.63
CA SER A 22 -30.53 -50.45 13.88
C SER A 22 -30.85 -50.53 15.37
N HIS A 23 -31.96 -49.88 15.77
CA HIS A 23 -32.66 -49.92 17.06
C HIS A 23 -32.30 -48.83 18.08
N SER A 24 -32.95 -47.68 17.98
CA SER A 24 -33.83 -47.22 19.07
C SER A 24 -34.73 -46.08 18.61
N ALA A 25 -36.00 -46.25 18.92
CA ALA A 25 -37.09 -45.36 18.60
C ALA A 25 -36.93 -44.00 19.31
N LEU A 26 -36.72 -42.96 18.53
CA LEU A 26 -37.06 -41.59 18.92
C LEU A 26 -37.90 -41.01 17.78
N PRO A 27 -39.11 -40.51 18.03
CA PRO A 27 -39.85 -39.79 17.01
C PRO A 27 -38.99 -38.61 16.55
N PRO A 28 -38.77 -38.42 15.22
CA PRO A 28 -38.04 -37.27 14.75
C PRO A 28 -38.75 -36.00 15.22
N PRO A 29 -38.04 -35.01 15.79
CA PRO A 29 -38.67 -33.73 16.11
C PRO A 29 -39.29 -33.18 14.82
N PRO A 30 -40.51 -32.62 14.87
CA PRO A 30 -41.16 -32.09 13.70
C PRO A 30 -40.26 -31.01 13.12
N ARG A 31 -39.59 -31.33 12.00
CA ARG A 31 -38.85 -30.36 11.21
C ARG A 31 -39.85 -29.40 10.61
N LYS A 32 -40.33 -28.45 11.42
CA LYS A 32 -40.91 -27.21 10.93
C LYS A 32 -39.78 -26.38 10.32
N ARG A 33 -39.25 -26.85 9.19
CA ARG A 33 -38.69 -25.94 8.19
C ARG A 33 -39.88 -25.25 7.56
N LEU A 34 -40.43 -24.29 8.28
CA LEU A 34 -41.06 -23.16 7.64
C LEU A 34 -39.92 -22.35 7.02
N TRP A 35 -39.32 -22.88 5.96
CA TRP A 35 -38.93 -22.02 4.86
C TRP A 35 -40.25 -21.50 4.30
N ALA A 36 -40.81 -20.51 5.00
CA ALA A 36 -41.47 -19.45 4.28
C ALA A 36 -40.37 -18.89 3.39
N SER A 37 -40.39 -19.32 2.13
CA SER A 37 -39.88 -18.50 1.05
C SER A 37 -40.56 -17.16 1.29
N SER A 38 -39.87 -16.25 1.99
CA SER A 38 -40.27 -14.85 2.00
C SER A 38 -40.54 -14.56 0.53
N PRO A 39 -41.73 -14.06 0.15
CA PRO A 39 -41.90 -13.59 -1.19
C PRO A 39 -40.72 -12.64 -1.38
N TYR A 40 -39.82 -13.02 -2.28
CA TYR A 40 -38.79 -12.12 -2.72
C TYR A 40 -39.62 -11.00 -3.31
N VAL A 41 -39.84 -9.94 -2.53
CA VAL A 41 -40.29 -8.67 -3.05
C VAL A 41 -39.14 -8.34 -3.97
N ARG A 42 -39.26 -8.77 -5.24
CA ARG A 42 -38.54 -8.16 -6.32
C ARG A 42 -39.03 -6.73 -6.21
N SER A 43 -38.28 -5.90 -5.49
CA SER A 43 -38.29 -4.49 -5.72
C SER A 43 -38.04 -4.39 -7.20
N THR A 44 -39.11 -4.24 -7.97
CA THR A 44 -39.10 -3.59 -9.27
C THR A 44 -38.72 -2.14 -8.97
N GLY A 45 -37.53 -1.95 -8.39
CA GLY A 45 -36.93 -0.64 -8.26
C GLY A 45 -36.87 -0.11 -9.67
N SER A 46 -37.28 1.15 -9.82
CA SER A 46 -37.13 1.89 -11.06
C SER A 46 -35.77 1.56 -11.68
N ASP A 47 -35.71 1.40 -13.00
CA ASP A 47 -34.45 1.19 -13.72
C ASP A 47 -33.38 2.22 -13.29
N MET A 48 -33.85 3.44 -12.98
CA MET A 48 -33.01 4.51 -12.44
C MET A 48 -32.47 4.22 -11.03
N ASP A 49 -33.27 3.65 -10.12
CA ASP A 49 -32.84 3.28 -8.77
C ASP A 49 -31.72 2.23 -8.82
N GLN A 50 -31.88 1.21 -9.68
CA GLN A 50 -30.86 0.18 -9.86
C GLN A 50 -29.57 0.74 -10.47
N ARG A 51 -29.71 1.62 -11.48
CA ARG A 51 -28.58 2.28 -12.12
C ARG A 51 -27.80 3.14 -11.15
N ILE A 52 -28.47 4.01 -10.40
CA ILE A 52 -27.82 4.88 -9.41
C ILE A 52 -27.14 4.05 -8.32
N ARG A 53 -27.81 3.00 -7.83
CA ARG A 53 -27.21 2.08 -6.86
C ARG A 53 -25.94 1.42 -7.39
N ALA A 54 -25.96 0.93 -8.64
CA ALA A 54 -24.79 0.33 -9.27
C ALA A 54 -23.66 1.36 -9.46
N GLU A 55 -23.97 2.58 -9.88
CA GLU A 55 -22.99 3.65 -10.06
C GLU A 55 -22.31 4.04 -8.74
N VAL A 56 -23.05 4.17 -7.66
CA VAL A 56 -22.52 4.52 -6.32
C VAL A 56 -21.67 3.39 -5.73
N LEU A 57 -22.06 2.13 -5.95
CA LEU A 57 -21.22 0.99 -5.56
C LEU A 57 -19.94 0.92 -6.39
N ALA A 58 -20.04 1.17 -7.70
CA ALA A 58 -18.88 1.25 -8.59
C ALA A 58 -17.96 2.42 -8.21
N SER A 59 -18.52 3.56 -7.77
CA SER A 59 -17.71 4.69 -7.31
C SER A 59 -16.92 4.34 -6.05
N GLN A 60 -17.53 3.63 -5.09
CA GLN A 60 -16.83 3.13 -3.91
C GLN A 60 -15.65 2.22 -4.28
N ALA A 61 -15.84 1.28 -5.21
CA ALA A 61 -14.76 0.42 -5.68
C ALA A 61 -13.66 1.22 -6.39
N SER A 62 -14.02 2.22 -7.20
CA SER A 62 -13.05 3.09 -7.86
C SER A 62 -12.30 4.01 -6.88
N PHE A 63 -12.94 4.43 -5.79
CA PHE A 63 -12.29 5.23 -4.74
C PHE A 63 -11.15 4.43 -4.09
N LEU A 64 -11.41 3.17 -3.73
CA LEU A 64 -10.38 2.31 -3.15
C LEU A 64 -9.20 2.08 -4.11
N ARG A 65 -9.48 1.94 -5.41
CA ARG A 65 -8.43 1.82 -6.44
C ARG A 65 -7.63 3.12 -6.59
N CYS A 66 -8.30 4.26 -6.59
CA CYS A 66 -7.66 5.57 -6.59
C CYS A 66 -6.71 5.74 -5.39
N MET A 67 -7.08 5.27 -4.20
CA MET A 67 -6.19 5.36 -3.04
C MET A 67 -4.88 4.57 -3.21
N SER A 68 -4.88 3.52 -4.05
CA SER A 68 -3.66 2.78 -4.39
C SER A 68 -2.85 3.42 -5.52
N ASN A 69 -3.46 4.26 -6.36
CA ASN A 69 -2.88 4.82 -7.57
C ASN A 69 -3.18 6.32 -7.68
N GLU A 70 -2.22 7.17 -7.30
CA GLU A 70 -2.38 8.64 -7.30
C GLU A 70 -2.80 9.22 -8.66
N ARG A 71 -2.37 8.61 -9.77
CA ARG A 71 -2.72 9.01 -11.15
C ARG A 71 -4.20 8.84 -11.49
N GLU A 72 -4.94 8.01 -10.75
CA GLU A 72 -6.38 7.78 -10.96
C GLU A 72 -7.25 8.75 -10.15
N SER A 73 -6.66 9.57 -9.28
CA SER A 73 -7.38 10.48 -8.38
C SER A 73 -8.20 11.54 -9.09
N GLU A 74 -7.62 12.21 -10.07
CA GLU A 74 -8.31 13.26 -10.83
C GLU A 74 -9.48 12.68 -11.65
N ARG A 75 -9.27 11.52 -12.27
CA ARG A 75 -10.32 10.81 -13.02
C ARG A 75 -11.46 10.35 -12.10
N PHE A 76 -11.11 9.88 -10.91
CA PHE A 76 -12.09 9.52 -9.90
C PHE A 76 -12.91 10.75 -9.46
N ALA A 77 -12.26 11.88 -9.16
CA ALA A 77 -12.93 13.10 -8.72
C ALA A 77 -13.96 13.60 -9.73
N GLN A 78 -13.60 13.66 -11.02
CA GLN A 78 -14.52 14.05 -12.09
C GLN A 78 -15.71 13.09 -12.20
N LYS A 79 -15.45 11.78 -12.17
CA LYS A 79 -16.51 10.76 -12.24
C LYS A 79 -17.42 10.83 -11.02
N TRP A 80 -16.86 11.02 -9.84
CA TRP A 80 -17.59 11.10 -8.58
C TRP A 80 -18.51 12.32 -8.53
N GLU A 81 -18.04 13.47 -9.00
CA GLU A 81 -18.87 14.67 -9.09
C GLU A 81 -20.07 14.46 -10.02
N GLY A 82 -19.85 13.83 -11.18
CA GLY A 82 -20.94 13.45 -12.08
C GLY A 82 -21.93 12.46 -11.45
N THR A 83 -21.45 11.44 -10.73
CA THR A 83 -22.32 10.50 -9.99
C THR A 83 -23.11 11.23 -8.89
N ARG A 84 -22.49 12.15 -8.16
CA ARG A 84 -23.15 12.95 -7.12
C ARG A 84 -24.28 13.79 -7.70
N GLN A 85 -24.05 14.47 -8.81
CA GLN A 85 -25.07 15.28 -9.49
C GLN A 85 -26.25 14.42 -9.96
N ARG A 86 -25.98 13.23 -10.54
CA ARG A 86 -27.04 12.30 -10.94
C ARG A 86 -27.84 11.77 -9.76
N VAL A 87 -27.18 11.47 -8.63
CA VAL A 87 -27.87 11.07 -7.39
C VAL A 87 -28.78 12.19 -6.91
N LEU A 88 -28.30 13.44 -6.86
CA LEU A 88 -29.10 14.59 -6.43
C LEU A 88 -30.30 14.81 -7.34
N ALA A 89 -30.12 14.77 -8.66
CA ALA A 89 -31.22 14.90 -9.61
C ALA A 89 -32.27 13.78 -9.42
N ALA A 90 -31.84 12.54 -9.22
CA ALA A 90 -32.74 11.40 -8.97
C ALA A 90 -33.42 11.46 -7.59
N MET A 91 -32.78 12.11 -6.61
CA MET A 91 -33.40 12.42 -5.31
C MET A 91 -34.51 13.45 -5.45
N GLU A 92 -34.25 14.53 -6.19
CA GLU A 92 -35.20 15.62 -6.41
C GLU A 92 -36.43 15.16 -7.22
N SER A 93 -36.24 14.24 -8.17
CA SER A 93 -37.33 13.59 -8.90
C SER A 93 -38.07 12.50 -8.11
N ASN A 94 -37.62 12.19 -6.89
CA ASN A 94 -38.17 11.14 -6.02
C ASN A 94 -38.19 9.75 -6.68
N GLU A 95 -37.22 9.46 -7.54
CA GLU A 95 -37.07 8.20 -8.27
C GLU A 95 -36.28 7.14 -7.48
N LEU A 96 -35.65 7.55 -6.38
CA LEU A 96 -34.80 6.68 -5.56
C LEU A 96 -35.57 6.03 -4.42
N SER A 97 -35.31 4.75 -4.22
CA SER A 97 -35.82 4.03 -3.06
C SER A 97 -35.10 4.46 -1.78
N LEU A 98 -35.81 4.38 -0.65
CA LEU A 98 -35.24 4.67 0.68
C LEU A 98 -33.97 3.84 0.97
N ASP A 99 -33.92 2.61 0.48
CA ASP A 99 -32.76 1.73 0.67
C ASP A 99 -31.55 2.23 -0.14
N THR A 100 -31.76 2.67 -1.38
CA THR A 100 -30.69 3.27 -2.18
C THR A 100 -30.18 4.56 -1.54
N LEU A 101 -31.06 5.42 -1.00
CA LEU A 101 -30.66 6.64 -0.29
C LEU A 101 -29.78 6.33 0.94
N ARG A 102 -30.14 5.30 1.72
CA ARG A 102 -29.31 4.85 2.86
C ARG A 102 -27.94 4.39 2.41
N ILE A 103 -27.86 3.63 1.31
CA ILE A 103 -26.59 3.18 0.72
C ILE A 103 -25.76 4.38 0.26
N CYS A 104 -26.35 5.32 -0.47
CA CYS A 104 -25.69 6.54 -0.92
C CYS A 104 -25.11 7.32 0.27
N ARG A 105 -25.92 7.58 1.30
CA ARG A 105 -25.47 8.27 2.51
C ARG A 105 -24.32 7.55 3.21
N ALA A 106 -24.40 6.23 3.33
CA ALA A 106 -23.34 5.43 3.97
C ALA A 106 -22.02 5.50 3.19
N ILE A 107 -22.08 5.44 1.86
CA ILE A 107 -20.89 5.47 1.00
C ILE A 107 -20.26 6.86 0.99
N VAL A 108 -21.06 7.92 0.82
CA VAL A 108 -20.59 9.32 0.90
C VAL A 108 -19.92 9.58 2.24
N GLY A 109 -20.55 9.14 3.34
CA GLY A 109 -19.97 9.28 4.69
C GLY A 109 -18.62 8.57 4.83
N ARG A 110 -18.51 7.33 4.34
CA ARG A 110 -17.24 6.59 4.36
C ARG A 110 -16.15 7.27 3.54
N ILE A 111 -16.47 7.71 2.33
CA ILE A 111 -15.53 8.44 1.47
C ILE A 111 -15.05 9.71 2.18
N SER A 112 -15.97 10.48 2.77
CA SER A 112 -15.66 11.70 3.51
C SER A 112 -14.71 11.47 4.68
N ILE A 113 -14.95 10.43 5.49
CA ILE A 113 -14.11 10.08 6.63
C ILE A 113 -12.70 9.70 6.16
N VAL A 114 -12.61 8.87 5.11
CA VAL A 114 -11.31 8.44 4.60
C VAL A 114 -10.55 9.61 3.97
N SER A 115 -11.23 10.48 3.22
CA SER A 115 -10.58 11.66 2.65
C SER A 115 -10.11 12.67 3.70
N SER A 116 -10.88 12.88 4.79
CA SER A 116 -10.49 13.82 5.84
C SER A 116 -9.29 13.28 6.62
N THR A 117 -9.35 12.02 7.05
CA THR A 117 -8.25 11.36 7.77
C THR A 117 -6.96 11.32 6.95
N LEU A 118 -7.06 11.07 5.64
CA LEU A 118 -5.90 11.13 4.74
C LEU A 118 -5.31 12.55 4.65
N GLY A 119 -6.17 13.57 4.55
CA GLY A 119 -5.74 14.97 4.56
C GLY A 119 -5.04 15.37 5.86
N ASP A 120 -5.57 14.95 7.01
CA ASP A 120 -4.96 15.18 8.33
C ASP A 120 -3.58 14.52 8.42
N CYS A 121 -3.45 13.28 7.92
CA CYS A 121 -2.17 12.56 7.89
C CYS A 121 -1.15 13.25 6.96
N GLN A 122 -1.57 13.73 5.79
CA GLN A 122 -0.70 14.47 4.88
C GLN A 122 -0.23 15.77 5.50
N ALA A 123 -1.12 16.55 6.13
CA ALA A 123 -0.78 17.78 6.83
C ALA A 123 0.21 17.54 7.97
N ALA A 124 0.02 16.48 8.76
CA ALA A 124 0.96 16.10 9.82
C ALA A 124 2.33 15.72 9.27
N THR A 125 2.38 15.00 8.15
CA THR A 125 3.63 14.61 7.48
C THR A 125 4.40 15.85 7.01
N PHE A 126 3.74 16.79 6.36
CA PHE A 126 4.36 18.06 5.94
C PHE A 126 4.88 18.88 7.12
N ALA A 127 4.15 18.91 8.24
CA ALA A 127 4.59 19.61 9.44
C ALA A 127 5.87 18.99 10.04
N ILE A 128 5.96 17.66 10.06
CA ILE A 128 7.15 16.94 10.53
C ILE A 128 8.32 17.20 9.58
N GLU A 129 8.11 17.12 8.27
CA GLU A 129 9.14 17.39 7.27
C GLU A 129 9.69 18.82 7.39
N ALA A 130 8.81 19.81 7.48
CA ALA A 130 9.21 21.21 7.68
C ALA A 130 10.04 21.39 8.96
N ARG A 131 9.65 20.71 10.05
CA ARG A 131 10.40 20.74 11.30
C ARG A 131 11.77 20.09 11.16
N MET A 132 11.87 18.92 10.52
CA MET A 132 13.16 18.26 10.27
C MET A 132 14.08 19.10 9.41
N VAL A 133 13.54 19.77 8.38
CA VAL A 133 14.31 20.69 7.54
C VAL A 133 14.83 21.88 8.36
N SER A 134 14.01 22.44 9.26
CA SER A 134 14.46 23.50 10.16
C SER A 134 15.55 23.03 11.11
N GLU A 135 15.35 21.90 11.79
CA GLU A 135 16.32 21.35 12.76
C GLU A 135 17.66 21.01 12.09
N THR A 136 17.63 20.44 10.88
CA THR A 136 18.85 20.16 10.12
C THR A 136 19.57 21.43 9.66
N GLN A 137 18.84 22.47 9.24
CA GLN A 137 19.45 23.76 8.93
C GLN A 137 20.08 24.41 10.16
N ASP A 138 19.41 24.37 11.31
CA ASP A 138 19.94 24.94 12.55
C ASP A 138 21.16 24.17 13.05
N TYR A 139 21.16 22.85 12.91
CA TYR A 139 22.33 22.02 13.18
C TYR A 139 23.51 22.37 12.27
N LEU A 140 23.29 22.49 10.96
CA LEU A 140 24.36 22.87 10.02
C LEU A 140 24.91 24.28 10.29
N LYS A 141 24.04 25.23 10.64
CA LYS A 141 24.45 26.59 11.01
C LYS A 141 25.26 26.61 12.31
N SER A 142 24.83 25.85 13.33
CA SER A 142 25.53 25.79 14.62
C SER A 142 26.85 25.02 14.55
N ASN A 143 26.97 24.04 13.65
CA ASN A 143 28.18 23.23 13.47
C ASN A 143 29.14 23.82 12.42
N SER A 144 28.77 24.93 11.78
CA SER A 144 29.64 25.77 10.94
C SER A 144 30.54 26.65 11.82
N ASN A 145 31.30 26.05 12.73
CA ASN A 145 32.43 26.77 13.34
C ASN A 145 33.55 26.87 12.30
N PRO A 146 34.07 28.08 12.00
CA PRO A 146 35.27 28.20 11.17
C PRO A 146 36.41 27.55 11.95
N VAL A 147 37.05 26.55 11.36
CA VAL A 147 38.32 26.02 11.85
C VAL A 147 39.27 27.21 12.03
N SER A 148 39.58 27.52 13.29
CA SER A 148 40.47 28.61 13.68
C SER A 148 41.85 28.38 13.07
N PRO A 149 42.45 29.35 12.34
CA PRO A 149 43.79 29.21 11.80
C PRO A 149 44.79 29.29 12.97
N CYS A 150 45.44 28.17 13.29
CA CYS A 150 46.54 28.15 14.26
C CYS A 150 47.77 28.81 13.63
N PRO A 151 48.52 29.68 14.35
CA PRO A 151 49.69 30.36 13.79
C PRO A 151 50.88 29.40 13.61
N PRO A 152 51.76 29.64 12.63
CA PRO A 152 52.89 28.75 12.35
C PRO A 152 54.01 28.98 13.36
N GLN A 153 54.35 27.95 14.14
CA GLN A 153 55.62 27.89 14.87
C GLN A 153 56.60 26.97 14.12
N ILE A 154 57.69 27.55 13.63
CA ILE A 154 58.91 26.84 13.21
C ILE A 154 59.89 26.97 14.39
N PRO A 155 60.54 25.88 14.86
CA PRO A 155 61.94 25.70 14.46
C PRO A 155 62.41 24.26 14.25
N ASN A 156 63.43 24.17 13.38
CA ASN A 156 64.51 23.19 13.30
C ASN A 156 64.32 21.82 12.60
N ARG A 157 64.79 21.83 11.35
CA ARG A 157 65.76 20.89 10.75
C ARG A 157 65.76 19.45 11.26
N GLN A 158 64.99 18.59 10.58
CA GLN A 158 65.46 17.28 10.17
C GLN A 158 65.06 17.02 8.72
N ARG A 159 65.98 16.41 7.97
CA ARG A 159 65.93 16.10 6.54
C ARG A 159 64.72 15.18 6.22
N PRO A 160 63.95 15.43 5.15
CA PRO A 160 62.71 14.69 4.89
C PRO A 160 62.96 13.28 4.31
N PRO A 161 62.24 12.24 4.76
CA PRO A 161 61.99 11.05 3.95
C PRO A 161 61.02 11.37 2.79
N PRO A 162 61.05 10.61 1.68
CA PRO A 162 60.36 10.99 0.45
C PRO A 162 58.85 11.03 0.63
N SER A 163 58.30 12.15 0.19
CA SER A 163 56.93 12.47 -0.21
C SER A 163 55.93 11.30 -0.25
N ALA A 164 54.99 11.30 0.69
CA ALA A 164 53.59 10.98 0.39
C ALA A 164 52.61 11.69 1.36
N PRO A 165 52.36 13.00 1.22
CA PRO A 165 51.30 13.68 1.95
C PRO A 165 50.18 14.04 0.97
N ASN A 166 49.13 13.23 0.85
CA ASN A 166 47.82 13.65 0.30
C ASN A 166 46.69 12.61 0.47
N ASP A 167 47.00 11.34 0.80
CA ASP A 167 45.98 10.28 0.86
C ASP A 167 45.05 10.31 2.09
N LEU A 168 45.33 11.16 3.09
CA LEU A 168 44.44 11.30 4.26
C LEU A 168 43.28 12.28 4.03
N LEU A 169 43.33 13.09 2.96
CA LEU A 169 42.27 14.05 2.60
C LEU A 169 41.43 13.60 1.40
N LEU A 170 41.92 12.64 0.60
CA LEU A 170 41.17 12.08 -0.52
C LEU A 170 40.26 10.93 -0.08
N ALA A 171 39.13 11.35 0.49
CA ALA A 171 37.83 10.69 0.50
C ALA A 171 37.74 9.35 1.28
N PRO A 172 36.91 9.28 2.35
CA PRO A 172 36.45 8.01 2.93
C PRO A 172 35.99 6.97 1.88
N TYR A 173 35.51 7.46 0.73
CA TYR A 173 35.08 6.65 -0.40
C TYR A 173 36.21 5.93 -1.15
N ARG A 174 37.45 6.45 -1.13
CA ARG A 174 38.59 5.85 -1.81
C ARG A 174 39.00 4.53 -1.16
N ARG A 175 38.98 4.47 0.18
CA ARG A 175 39.26 3.24 0.92
C ARG A 175 38.20 2.18 0.67
N TRP A 176 36.92 2.55 0.75
CA TRP A 176 35.82 1.64 0.42
C TRP A 176 35.94 1.10 -1.02
N PHE A 177 36.23 1.97 -1.99
CA PHE A 177 36.37 1.57 -3.39
C PHE A 177 37.54 0.61 -3.64
N LEU A 178 38.69 0.86 -3.02
CA LEU A 178 39.86 -0.04 -3.13
C LEU A 178 39.65 -1.37 -2.40
N ASP A 179 38.89 -1.37 -1.29
CA ASP A 179 38.56 -2.60 -0.56
C ASP A 179 37.55 -3.48 -1.31
N HIS A 180 36.71 -2.90 -2.17
CA HIS A 180 35.61 -3.63 -2.83
C HIS A 180 35.88 -3.93 -4.31
N PHE A 181 36.90 -3.33 -4.93
CA PHE A 181 37.26 -3.58 -6.32
C PHE A 181 38.74 -3.96 -6.44
N ALA A 182 39.01 -5.23 -6.77
CA ALA A 182 40.37 -5.76 -6.93
C ALA A 182 41.12 -5.17 -8.15
N PHE A 183 40.39 -4.61 -9.13
CA PHE A 183 40.94 -3.98 -10.33
C PHE A 183 40.21 -2.65 -10.61
N PRO A 184 40.60 -1.56 -9.93
CA PRO A 184 39.90 -0.27 -10.00
C PRO A 184 40.05 0.45 -11.35
N TYR A 185 40.97 -0.02 -12.19
CA TYR A 185 41.24 0.54 -13.51
C TYR A 185 41.33 -0.60 -14.53
N LEU A 186 40.84 -0.35 -15.75
CA LEU A 186 40.97 -1.24 -16.90
C LEU A 186 42.45 -1.52 -17.15
N THR A 187 42.87 -2.76 -16.87
CA THR A 187 44.23 -3.21 -17.18
C THR A 187 44.36 -3.39 -18.68
N ALA A 188 45.56 -3.18 -19.24
CA ALA A 188 45.85 -3.30 -20.68
C ALA A 188 45.57 -4.70 -21.28
N ALA A 189 45.11 -5.67 -20.48
CA ALA A 189 44.65 -6.98 -20.90
C ALA A 189 43.20 -7.01 -21.46
N ASP A 190 42.44 -5.91 -21.35
CA ASP A 190 41.10 -5.73 -21.92
C ASP A 190 41.11 -5.06 -23.32
N LYS A 191 42.20 -5.23 -24.09
CA LYS A 191 42.31 -4.78 -25.49
C LYS A 191 42.56 -5.93 -26.45
#